data_AF-A0A6A6DML4-F1
#
_entry.id   AF-A0A6A6DML4-F1
#
_cell.length_a   1.000
_cell.length_b   1.000
_cell.length_c   1.000
_cell.angle_alpha   90.00
_cell.angle_beta   90.00
_cell.angle_gamma   90.00
#
_symmetry.space_group_name_H-M   'P 1'
#
loop_
_entity.id
_entity.type
_entity.pdbx_description
1 polymer ?
#
loop_
_entity_poly.entity_id
_entity_poly.type
_entity_poly.pdbx_seq_one_letter_code
_entity_poly.pdbx_strand_id
1 'polypeptide(L)'
;MLHQVIQTAGGRELRSSDGTWNVKKVKRYLRRVDYFLGLMLAGDHVSSGQPGRGSEVTTMRHRNGVLQDRNILVVDGRVMTVVRYYKSQSQWDKPKVIPRFLPWRRGQVMAIYLAYLQPFQEYLTV
;
A
#
# COMPACT_ATOMS: atom_id res chain seq x y z
N MET A 1 15.14 8.86 8.17
CA MET A 1 14.21 7.72 8.07
C MET A 1 14.95 6.42 7.68
N LEU A 2 15.49 6.26 6.46
CA LEU A 2 16.30 5.08 6.09
C LEU A 2 17.48 4.81 7.03
N HIS A 3 18.27 5.84 7.38
CA HIS A 3 19.35 5.72 8.36
C HIS A 3 18.88 5.20 9.73
N GLN A 4 17.67 5.58 10.17
CA GLN A 4 17.12 5.10 11.44
C GLN A 4 16.70 3.63 11.33
N VAL A 5 16.08 3.23 10.22
CA VAL A 5 15.68 1.83 9.97
C VAL A 5 16.90 0.90 10.00
N ILE A 6 18.00 1.29 9.36
CA ILE A 6 19.26 0.52 9.35
C ILE A 6 19.84 0.36 10.77
N GLN A 7 19.63 1.36 11.64
CA GLN A 7 20.14 1.33 13.01
C GLN A 7 19.30 0.47 13.97
N THR A 8 18.04 0.15 13.62
CA THR A 8 17.19 -0.74 14.42
C THR A 8 17.73 -2.18 14.44
N ALA A 9 17.34 -2.97 15.46
CA ALA A 9 17.69 -4.39 15.54
C ALA A 9 17.28 -5.14 14.26
N GLY A 10 16.05 -4.94 13.78
CA GLY A 10 15.57 -5.56 12.54
C GLY A 10 16.36 -5.13 11.29
N GLY A 11 16.75 -3.86 11.18
CA GLY A 11 17.58 -3.38 10.07
C GLY A 11 19.00 -4.00 10.09
N ARG A 12 19.61 -4.14 11.27
CA ARG A 12 20.91 -4.81 11.43
C ARG A 12 20.83 -6.30 11.12
N GLU A 13 19.74 -6.96 11.51
CA GLU A 13 19.52 -8.37 11.22
C GLU A 13 19.48 -8.65 9.71
N LEU A 14 18.98 -7.71 8.90
CA LEU A 14 18.94 -7.84 7.44
C LEU A 14 20.31 -7.70 6.77
N ARG A 15 21.35 -7.27 7.51
CA ARG A 15 22.70 -7.09 6.99
C ARG A 15 23.58 -8.32 7.26
N SER A 16 24.61 -8.45 6.44
CA SER A 16 25.73 -9.36 6.63
C SER A 16 26.80 -8.69 7.52
N SER A 17 27.77 -9.47 7.99
CA SER A 17 28.85 -9.00 8.89
C SER A 17 29.77 -7.96 8.24
N ASP A 18 29.88 -7.98 6.92
CA ASP A 18 30.59 -7.02 6.06
C ASP A 18 29.81 -5.71 5.84
N GLY A 19 28.61 -5.59 6.40
CA GLY A 19 27.73 -4.44 6.22
C GLY A 19 26.93 -4.46 4.91
N THR A 20 27.06 -5.47 4.06
CA THR A 20 26.23 -5.57 2.85
C THR A 20 24.82 -6.11 3.17
N TRP A 21 23.89 -5.97 2.24
CA TRP A 21 22.55 -6.55 2.39
C TRP A 21 22.59 -8.07 2.25
N ASN A 22 22.05 -8.78 3.24
CA ASN A 22 21.92 -10.23 3.14
C ASN A 22 20.71 -10.59 2.27
N VAL A 23 20.96 -10.97 1.01
CA VAL A 23 19.92 -11.26 0.01
C VAL A 23 18.86 -12.25 0.51
N LYS A 24 19.26 -13.31 1.22
CA LYS A 24 18.31 -14.32 1.73
C LYS A 24 17.37 -13.74 2.79
N LYS A 25 17.90 -12.88 3.66
CA LYS A 25 17.10 -12.22 4.71
C LYS A 25 16.21 -11.12 4.14
N VAL A 26 16.74 -10.31 3.22
CA VAL A 26 15.96 -9.29 2.49
C VAL A 26 14.79 -9.94 1.74
N LYS A 27 15.01 -11.00 0.96
CA LYS A 27 13.92 -11.75 0.29
C LYS A 27 12.89 -12.33 1.26
N ARG A 28 13.28 -12.68 2.49
CA ARG A 28 12.35 -13.15 3.52
C ARG A 28 11.53 -12.01 4.11
N TYR A 29 12.15 -10.86 4.34
CA TYR A 29 11.47 -9.65 4.76
C TYR A 29 10.44 -9.18 3.72
N LEU A 30 10.84 -9.08 2.45
CA LEU A 30 9.93 -8.67 1.37
C LEU A 30 8.71 -9.58 1.27
N ARG A 31 8.89 -10.91 1.38
CA ARG A 31 7.75 -11.86 1.43
C ARG A 31 6.81 -11.63 2.61
N ARG A 32 7.31 -11.18 3.77
CA ARG A 32 6.47 -10.82 4.91
C ARG A 32 5.69 -9.53 4.65
N VAL A 33 6.31 -8.57 3.96
CA VAL A 33 5.63 -7.34 3.53
C VAL A 33 4.52 -7.67 2.52
N ASP A 34 4.79 -8.53 1.54
CA ASP A 34 3.77 -8.98 0.57
C ASP A 34 2.60 -9.69 1.26
N TYR A 35 2.89 -10.57 2.22
CA TYR A 35 1.86 -11.24 3.02
C TYR A 35 1.02 -10.25 3.83
N PHE A 36 1.66 -9.28 4.48
CA PHE A 36 0.98 -8.19 5.19
C PHE A 36 0.08 -7.38 4.26
N LEU A 37 0.55 -7.04 3.06
CA LEU A 37 -0.25 -6.34 2.06
C LEU A 37 -1.46 -7.15 1.61
N GLY A 38 -1.30 -8.47 1.45
CA GLY A 38 -2.42 -9.37 1.16
C GLY A 38 -3.49 -9.36 2.26
N LEU A 39 -3.08 -9.34 3.54
CA LEU A 39 -4.01 -9.24 4.67
C LEU A 39 -4.69 -7.87 4.74
N MET A 40 -3.94 -6.79 4.51
CA MET A 40 -4.49 -5.43 4.45
C MET A 40 -5.53 -5.32 3.34
N LEU A 41 -5.21 -5.84 2.15
CA LEU A 41 -6.08 -5.86 0.98
C LEU A 41 -7.41 -6.59 1.26
N ALA A 42 -7.32 -7.80 1.81
CA ALA A 42 -8.48 -8.61 2.17
C ALA A 42 -9.32 -7.89 3.24
N GLY A 43 -8.66 -7.31 4.24
CA GLY A 43 -9.32 -6.55 5.28
C GLY A 43 -10.08 -5.34 4.73
N ASP A 44 -9.43 -4.53 3.92
CA ASP A 44 -10.02 -3.32 3.34
C ASP A 44 -11.21 -3.67 2.43
N HIS A 45 -11.10 -4.75 1.66
CA HIS A 45 -12.17 -5.26 0.82
C HIS A 45 -13.42 -5.69 1.61
N VAL A 46 -13.25 -6.39 2.73
CA VAL A 46 -14.37 -6.88 3.55
C VAL A 46 -15.03 -5.79 4.39
N SER A 47 -14.29 -4.72 4.70
CA SER A 47 -14.71 -3.73 5.72
C SER A 47 -15.14 -2.37 5.19
N SER A 48 -14.84 -2.05 3.93
CA SER A 48 -15.16 -0.77 3.32
C SER A 48 -16.56 -0.73 2.66
N GLY A 49 -17.50 -1.53 3.18
CA GLY A 49 -18.88 -1.65 2.70
C GLY A 49 -19.09 -2.84 1.77
N GLN A 50 -19.96 -2.69 0.75
CA GLN A 50 -20.13 -3.74 -0.26
C GLN A 50 -18.79 -4.07 -0.92
N PRO A 51 -18.43 -5.36 -1.04
CA PRO A 51 -17.16 -5.76 -1.62
C PRO A 51 -17.03 -5.19 -3.04
N GLY A 52 -16.07 -4.28 -3.25
CA GLY A 52 -15.72 -3.82 -4.61
C GLY A 52 -15.25 -5.02 -5.44
N ARG A 53 -15.54 -5.06 -6.74
CA ARG A 53 -15.16 -6.23 -7.57
C ARG A 53 -13.66 -6.52 -7.41
N GLY A 54 -13.21 -7.78 -7.51
CA GLY A 54 -11.80 -8.15 -7.31
C GLY A 54 -10.80 -7.34 -8.15
N SER A 55 -11.24 -6.86 -9.31
CA SER A 55 -10.50 -5.96 -10.20
C SER A 55 -10.35 -4.51 -9.69
N GLU A 56 -11.16 -4.07 -8.73
CA GLU A 56 -11.13 -2.72 -8.14
C GLU A 56 -10.14 -2.66 -6.98
N VAL A 57 -10.08 -3.74 -6.19
CA VAL A 57 -9.21 -3.88 -5.02
C VAL A 57 -7.73 -3.97 -5.41
N THR A 58 -7.42 -4.68 -6.50
CA THR A 58 -6.06 -4.78 -7.05
C THR A 58 -5.56 -3.50 -7.75
N THR A 59 -6.41 -2.48 -7.91
CA THR A 59 -6.02 -1.19 -8.53
C THR A 59 -5.61 -0.12 -7.53
N MET A 60 -5.48 -0.45 -6.25
CA MET A 60 -5.01 0.51 -5.24
C MET A 60 -3.59 0.98 -5.56
N ARG A 61 -3.40 2.31 -5.56
CA ARG A 61 -2.15 2.99 -5.89
C ARG A 61 -1.94 4.17 -4.97
N HIS A 62 -0.74 4.26 -4.42
CA HIS A 62 -0.30 5.38 -3.61
C HIS A 62 0.45 6.46 -4.43
N ARG A 63 0.92 6.14 -5.64
CA ARG A 63 1.60 7.05 -6.57
C ARG A 63 0.87 7.13 -7.90
N ASN A 64 0.97 8.28 -8.55
CA ASN A 64 0.50 8.46 -9.92
C ASN A 64 1.40 7.66 -10.87
N GLY A 65 0.81 6.86 -11.73
CA GLY A 65 1.46 6.28 -12.89
C GLY A 65 1.19 7.10 -14.15
N VAL A 66 1.85 6.74 -15.24
CA VAL A 66 1.68 7.39 -16.55
C VAL A 66 0.25 7.29 -17.07
N LEU A 67 -0.41 6.15 -16.82
CA LEU A 67 -1.75 5.86 -17.34
C LEU A 67 -2.87 6.01 -16.31
N GLN A 68 -2.54 5.98 -15.01
CA GLN A 68 -3.54 5.93 -13.94
C GLN A 68 -3.02 6.68 -12.71
N ASP A 69 -3.83 7.60 -12.17
CA ASP A 69 -3.47 8.32 -10.94
C ASP A 69 -3.47 7.40 -9.70
N ARG A 70 -2.88 7.91 -8.62
CA ARG A 70 -3.08 7.37 -7.28
C ARG A 70 -4.55 7.44 -6.89
N ASN A 71 -4.96 6.52 -6.05
CA ASN A 71 -6.31 6.48 -5.49
C ASN A 71 -6.35 6.30 -3.98
N ILE A 72 -5.21 6.19 -3.29
CA ILE A 72 -5.15 6.28 -1.84
C ILE A 72 -4.94 7.76 -1.48
N LEU A 73 -5.87 8.32 -0.71
CA LEU A 73 -5.91 9.74 -0.35
C LEU A 73 -6.19 9.91 1.15
N VAL A 74 -5.82 11.07 1.69
CA VAL A 74 -6.16 11.47 3.07
C VAL A 74 -7.05 12.71 2.99
N VAL A 75 -8.24 12.63 3.58
CA VAL A 75 -9.21 13.73 3.66
C VAL A 75 -9.69 13.80 5.10
N ASP A 76 -9.65 14.98 5.71
CA ASP A 76 -10.04 15.22 7.10
C ASP A 76 -9.39 14.25 8.10
N GLY A 77 -8.10 13.96 7.89
CA GLY A 77 -7.34 13.03 8.72
C GLY A 77 -7.71 11.55 8.57
N ARG A 78 -8.60 11.20 7.63
CA ARG A 78 -9.02 9.83 7.35
C ARG A 78 -8.45 9.36 6.02
N VAL A 79 -7.96 8.13 5.98
CA VAL A 79 -7.50 7.50 4.75
C VAL A 79 -8.72 6.98 3.98
N MET A 80 -8.75 7.23 2.68
CA MET A 80 -9.76 6.70 1.77
C MET A 80 -9.14 6.15 0.49
N THR A 81 -9.85 5.23 -0.14
CA THR A 81 -9.56 4.74 -1.49
C THR A 81 -10.60 5.25 -2.46
N VAL A 82 -10.16 5.71 -3.63
CA VAL A 82 -11.03 6.27 -4.68
C VAL A 82 -11.08 5.32 -5.87
N VAL A 83 -12.16 4.57 -5.99
CA VAL A 83 -12.36 3.68 -7.13
C VAL A 83 -13.08 4.44 -8.23
N ARG A 84 -12.49 4.46 -9.44
CA ARG A 84 -13.14 4.95 -10.66
C ARG A 84 -13.78 3.79 -11.40
N TYR A 85 -15.10 3.83 -11.53
CA TYR A 85 -15.88 2.81 -12.19
C TYR A 85 -16.13 3.20 -13.65
N TYR A 86 -15.48 2.49 -14.57
CA TYR A 86 -15.53 2.80 -16.01
C TYR A 86 -16.72 2.17 -16.75
N LYS A 87 -17.49 1.22 -16.17
CA LYS A 87 -18.62 0.61 -16.89
C LYS A 87 -19.79 1.57 -17.13
N SER A 88 -19.90 2.65 -16.36
CA SER A 88 -20.89 3.70 -16.62
C SER A 88 -20.38 4.79 -17.57
N GLN A 89 -19.12 4.71 -18.02
CA GLN A 89 -18.53 5.72 -18.90
C GLN A 89 -19.24 5.75 -20.26
N SER A 90 -19.65 4.60 -20.79
CA SER A 90 -20.45 4.53 -22.02
C SER A 90 -21.86 5.11 -21.89
N GLN A 91 -22.32 5.39 -20.67
CA GLN A 91 -23.68 5.88 -20.38
C GLN A 91 -23.70 7.34 -19.93
N TRP A 92 -22.64 7.83 -19.27
CA TRP A 92 -22.62 9.13 -18.60
C TRP A 92 -21.43 10.02 -19.00
N ASP A 93 -20.61 9.59 -19.96
CA ASP A 93 -19.38 10.26 -20.44
C ASP A 93 -18.33 10.59 -19.37
N LYS A 94 -18.59 10.23 -18.10
CA LYS A 94 -17.72 10.44 -16.95
C LYS A 94 -17.68 9.18 -16.07
N PRO A 95 -16.49 8.75 -15.61
CA PRO A 95 -16.38 7.62 -14.70
C PRO A 95 -17.02 7.97 -13.36
N LYS A 96 -17.82 7.05 -12.80
CA LYS A 96 -18.37 7.22 -11.46
C LYS A 96 -17.25 7.12 -10.44
N VAL A 97 -17.08 8.15 -9.61
CA VAL A 97 -16.08 8.22 -8.54
C VAL A 97 -16.73 7.76 -7.25
N ILE A 98 -16.17 6.72 -6.62
CA ILE A 98 -16.68 6.16 -5.37
C ILE A 98 -15.58 6.27 -4.31
N PRO A 99 -15.67 7.24 -3.37
CA PRO A 99 -14.77 7.29 -2.22
C PRO A 99 -15.17 6.23 -1.20
N ARG A 100 -14.20 5.48 -0.69
CA ARG A 100 -14.37 4.49 0.37
C ARG A 100 -13.41 4.81 1.51
N PHE A 101 -13.95 5.27 2.63
CA PHE A 101 -13.16 5.54 3.82
C PHE A 101 -12.75 4.24 4.49
N LEU A 102 -11.49 4.15 4.88
CA LEU A 102 -10.98 3.05 5.69
C LEU A 102 -11.45 3.24 7.13
N PRO A 103 -11.76 2.14 7.85
CA PRO A 103 -11.93 2.20 9.30
C PRO A 103 -10.71 2.85 9.97
N TRP A 104 -10.94 3.65 11.01
CA TRP A 104 -9.92 4.51 11.64
C TRP A 104 -8.56 3.82 11.85
N ARG A 105 -8.56 2.67 12.55
CA ARG A 105 -7.34 1.90 12.85
C ARG A 105 -6.64 1.39 11.60
N ARG A 106 -7.38 1.01 10.55
CA ARG A 106 -6.77 0.58 9.27
C ARG A 106 -6.15 1.73 8.52
N GLY A 107 -6.81 2.88 8.52
CA GLY A 107 -6.24 4.10 7.93
C GLY A 107 -4.89 4.44 8.58
N GLN A 108 -4.77 4.32 9.90
CA GLN A 108 -3.50 4.51 10.60
C GLN A 108 -2.43 3.50 10.16
N VAL A 109 -2.77 2.22 10.08
CA VAL A 109 -1.85 1.17 9.62
C VAL A 109 -1.41 1.41 8.18
N MET A 110 -2.33 1.79 7.29
CA MET A 110 -2.03 2.16 5.91
C MET A 110 -1.08 3.36 5.83
N ALA A 111 -1.32 4.40 6.64
CA ALA A 111 -0.45 5.57 6.72
C ALA A 111 0.97 5.21 7.20
N ILE A 112 1.09 4.35 8.22
CA ILE A 112 2.40 3.85 8.69
C ILE A 112 3.09 3.03 7.59
N TYR A 113 2.36 2.15 6.92
CA TYR A 113 2.92 1.39 5.81
C TYR A 113 3.47 2.30 4.71
N LEU A 114 2.67 3.28 4.25
CA LEU A 114 3.08 4.20 3.18
C LEU A 114 4.23 5.13 3.60
N ALA A 115 4.28 5.55 4.86
CA ALA A 115 5.34 6.41 5.37
C ALA A 115 6.65 5.67 5.62
N TYR A 116 6.59 4.40 6.06
CA TYR A 116 7.78 3.68 6.53
C TYR A 116 8.16 2.45 5.72
N LEU A 117 7.22 1.55 5.49
CA LEU A 117 7.54 0.27 4.85
C LEU A 117 7.69 0.42 3.34
N GLN A 118 6.85 1.23 2.70
CA GLN A 118 6.87 1.43 1.26
C GLN A 118 8.20 2.01 0.76
N PRO A 119 8.75 3.11 1.32
CA PRO A 119 10.05 3.64 0.87
C PRO A 119 11.20 2.67 1.14
N PHE A 120 11.14 1.92 2.25
CA PHE A 120 12.18 0.95 2.59
C PHE A 120 12.14 -0.26 1.67
N GLN A 121 10.96 -0.75 1.30
CA GLN A 121 10.78 -1.80 0.31
C GLN A 121 11.39 -1.38 -1.04
N GLU A 122 11.05 -0.18 -1.53
CA GLU A 122 11.59 0.34 -2.79
C GLU A 122 13.11 0.43 -2.75
N TYR A 123 13.68 0.92 -1.65
CA TYR A 123 15.13 1.00 -1.46
C TYR A 123 15.83 -0.38 -1.49
N LEU A 124 15.18 -1.43 -0.98
CA LEU A 124 15.75 -2.80 -0.98
C LEU A 124 15.62 -3.53 -2.32
N THR A 125 14.74 -3.04 -3.21
CA THR A 125 14.49 -3.67 -4.52
C THR A 125 15.28 -3.04 -5.67
N VAL A 126 15.97 -1.93 -5.41
CA VAL A 126 16.89 -1.23 -6.34
C VAL A 126 18.32 -1.66 -6.01
#